data_AF-E4T4A3-F1
#
_entry.id   AF-E4T4A3-F1
#
_cell.length_a   1.000
_cell.length_b   1.000
_cell.length_c   1.000
_cell.angle_alpha   90.00
_cell.angle_beta   90.00
_cell.angle_gamma   90.00
#
_symmetry.space_group_name_H-M   'P 1'
#
loop_
_entity.id
_entity.type
_entity.pdbx_description
1 polymer ?
#
loop_
_entity_poly.entity_id
_entity_poly.type
_entity_poly.pdbx_seq_one_letter_code
_entity_poly.pdbx_strand_id
1 'polypeptide(L)'
;MSKIKIQLTGVAAELVLGSYMPKDATIFNNWEEFFHYNDLIHVSQLLIEHISEIEIKQDDAVIFTGKIPNAHIVAQKSTSPVLVNKALYLRTECAEQAVYSCEFETDGFDKTKLCFETQDYDMLFKVGKSFLAKVTYDGKPLPLEWVSAKPVGNICVLCRFENGYLNPLYDAINKIARQ
;
A
#
# COMPACT_ATOMS: atom_id res chain seq x y z
N MET A 1 -3.42 27.41 -19.38
CA MET A 1 -3.17 26.14 -18.70
C MET A 1 -1.83 26.20 -17.99
N SER A 2 -1.85 26.03 -16.68
CA SER A 2 -0.63 25.85 -15.88
C SER A 2 -0.36 24.36 -15.70
N LYS A 3 0.92 23.99 -15.69
CA LYS A 3 1.38 22.64 -15.37
C LYS A 3 1.44 22.48 -13.85
N ILE A 4 0.72 21.50 -13.33
CA ILE A 4 0.70 21.15 -11.91
C ILE A 4 1.47 19.86 -11.70
N LYS A 5 2.37 19.87 -10.73
CA LYS A 5 3.06 18.67 -10.24
C LYS A 5 2.78 18.53 -8.75
N ILE A 6 2.29 17.37 -8.36
CA ILE A 6 2.10 17.00 -6.96
C ILE A 6 3.10 15.89 -6.65
N GLN A 7 3.86 16.05 -5.58
CA GLN A 7 4.76 15.03 -5.06
C GLN A 7 4.31 14.66 -3.65
N LEU A 8 4.24 13.36 -3.37
CA LEU A 8 3.90 12.81 -2.07
C LEU A 8 5.10 12.03 -1.56
N THR A 9 5.52 12.34 -0.34
CA THR A 9 6.63 11.67 0.35
C THR A 9 6.11 11.04 1.63
N GLY A 10 6.38 9.76 1.83
CA GLY A 10 5.97 9.04 3.03
C GLY A 10 6.37 7.58 3.04
N VAL A 11 5.72 6.79 3.88
CA VAL A 11 5.89 5.33 3.88
C VAL A 11 4.88 4.71 2.91
N ALA A 12 5.39 3.94 1.96
CA ALA A 12 4.59 3.00 1.17
C ALA A 12 4.76 1.59 1.71
N ALA A 13 3.76 0.75 1.45
CA ALA A 13 3.87 -0.67 1.68
C ALA A 13 3.44 -1.42 0.43
N GLU A 14 4.28 -2.36 0.00
CA GLU A 14 3.85 -3.45 -0.86
C GLU A 14 3.21 -4.52 0.02
N LEU A 15 1.97 -4.84 -0.28
CA LEU A 15 1.19 -5.86 0.41
C LEU A 15 0.82 -6.96 -0.57
N VAL A 16 1.22 -8.18 -0.24
CA VAL A 16 0.82 -9.36 -1.01
C VAL A 16 0.18 -10.39 -0.10
N LEU A 17 -0.99 -10.87 -0.50
CA LEU A 17 -1.69 -11.98 0.13
C LEU A 17 -1.96 -13.04 -0.93
N GLY A 18 -1.32 -14.19 -0.77
CA GLY A 18 -1.41 -15.31 -1.68
C GLY A 18 -2.08 -16.52 -1.06
N SER A 19 -2.92 -17.22 -1.82
CA SER A 19 -3.32 -18.58 -1.43
C SER A 19 -2.13 -19.52 -1.55
N TYR A 20 -1.76 -20.19 -0.46
CA TYR A 20 -0.66 -21.14 -0.48
C TYR A 20 -1.20 -22.56 -0.53
N MET A 21 -0.98 -23.23 -1.67
CA MET A 21 -1.24 -24.66 -1.82
C MET A 21 0.09 -25.41 -1.73
N PRO A 22 0.41 -26.08 -0.62
CA PRO A 22 1.65 -26.84 -0.50
C PRO A 22 1.69 -27.94 -1.55
N LYS A 23 2.62 -27.81 -2.51
CA LYS A 23 3.00 -28.92 -3.39
C LYS A 23 4.23 -29.68 -2.88
N ASP A 24 4.97 -29.08 -1.94
CA ASP A 24 6.21 -29.65 -1.41
C ASP A 24 6.27 -29.53 0.13
N ALA A 25 6.80 -30.57 0.78
CA ALA A 25 6.99 -30.65 2.22
C ALA A 25 8.21 -29.85 2.71
N THR A 26 9.06 -29.37 1.80
CA THR A 26 10.30 -28.65 2.10
C THR A 26 10.14 -27.13 2.21
N ILE A 27 8.91 -26.62 2.25
CA ILE A 27 8.55 -25.18 2.30
C ILE A 27 9.34 -24.35 3.33
N PHE A 28 9.76 -24.96 4.45
CA PHE A 28 10.53 -24.27 5.50
C PHE A 28 12.00 -24.01 5.13
N ASN A 29 12.48 -24.57 4.03
CA ASN A 29 13.90 -24.57 3.66
C ASN A 29 14.28 -23.53 2.59
N ASN A 30 13.34 -23.11 1.73
CA ASN A 30 13.64 -22.21 0.62
C ASN A 30 12.57 -21.12 0.44
N TRP A 31 12.84 -19.93 0.98
CA TRP A 31 11.92 -18.80 0.95
C TRP A 31 11.67 -18.25 -0.47
N GLU A 32 12.54 -18.57 -1.44
CA GLU A 32 12.42 -18.14 -2.83
C GLU A 32 11.36 -18.96 -3.61
N GLU A 33 11.00 -20.15 -3.14
CA GLU A 33 9.90 -20.95 -3.72
C GLU A 33 8.52 -20.36 -3.43
N PHE A 34 8.45 -19.42 -2.48
CA PHE A 34 7.24 -18.69 -2.15
C PHE A 34 6.84 -17.70 -3.24
N PHE A 35 7.54 -17.51 -4.35
CA PHE A 35 7.11 -16.63 -5.45
C PHE A 35 6.15 -17.32 -6.46
N HIS A 36 5.72 -18.56 -6.20
CA HIS A 36 4.82 -19.33 -7.07
C HIS A 36 3.42 -19.54 -6.47
N TYR A 37 2.69 -18.45 -6.21
CA TYR A 37 1.32 -18.49 -5.67
C TYR A 37 0.34 -17.68 -6.52
N ASN A 38 -0.96 -17.90 -6.28
CA ASN A 38 -2.02 -17.09 -6.86
C ASN A 38 -2.31 -15.92 -5.91
N ASP A 39 -2.04 -14.70 -6.37
CA ASP A 39 -2.36 -13.46 -5.66
C ASP A 39 -3.86 -13.34 -5.45
N LEU A 40 -4.26 -13.13 -4.19
CA LEU A 40 -5.58 -12.66 -3.82
C LEU A 40 -5.59 -11.13 -3.68
N ILE A 41 -4.48 -10.58 -3.21
CA ILE A 41 -4.19 -9.15 -3.17
C ILE A 41 -2.71 -8.98 -3.56
N HIS A 42 -2.42 -8.07 -4.48
CA HIS A 42 -1.07 -7.54 -4.72
C HIS A 42 -1.18 -6.05 -5.01
N VAL A 43 -0.76 -5.22 -4.05
CA VAL A 43 -0.82 -3.76 -4.17
C VAL A 43 0.44 -3.13 -3.57
N SER A 44 0.88 -2.01 -4.13
CA SER A 44 1.93 -1.16 -3.56
C SER A 44 1.44 0.28 -3.50
N GLN A 45 1.21 0.79 -2.29
CA GLN A 45 0.53 2.06 -2.06
C GLN A 45 1.11 2.81 -0.85
N LEU A 46 1.02 4.14 -0.87
CA LEU A 46 1.35 5.00 0.28
C LEU A 46 0.37 4.77 1.42
N LEU A 47 0.87 4.75 2.66
CA LEU A 47 0.08 4.73 3.88
C LEU A 47 -0.34 6.16 4.20
N ILE A 48 -1.65 6.46 4.19
CA ILE A 48 -2.15 7.83 4.33
C ILE A 48 -1.69 8.46 5.65
N GLU A 49 -1.66 7.67 6.72
CA GLU A 49 -1.20 8.07 8.05
C GLU A 49 0.31 8.38 8.13
N HIS A 50 1.08 7.91 7.15
CA HIS A 50 2.53 8.08 7.07
C HIS A 50 2.99 8.89 5.86
N ILE A 51 2.07 9.58 5.16
CA ILE A 51 2.44 10.63 4.22
C ILE A 51 2.92 11.83 5.04
N SER A 52 4.24 12.02 5.06
CA SER A 52 4.90 13.08 5.82
C SER A 52 4.83 14.43 5.13
N GLU A 53 4.81 14.45 3.80
CA GLU A 53 4.86 15.66 3.01
C GLU A 53 4.10 15.52 1.68
N ILE A 54 3.39 16.59 1.32
CA ILE A 54 2.91 16.89 -0.03
C ILE A 54 3.58 18.19 -0.48
N GLU A 55 4.16 18.17 -1.68
CA GLU A 55 4.66 19.34 -2.39
C GLU A 55 3.80 19.56 -3.64
N ILE A 56 3.34 20.78 -3.85
CA ILE A 56 2.59 21.17 -5.04
C ILE A 56 3.37 22.28 -5.75
N LYS A 57 3.69 22.03 -7.02
CA LYS A 57 4.32 22.98 -7.94
C LYS A 57 3.34 23.39 -9.02
N GLN A 58 3.31 24.68 -9.32
CA GLN A 58 2.63 25.25 -10.48
C GLN A 58 3.67 25.93 -11.36
N ASP A 59 3.82 25.46 -12.60
CA ASP A 59 4.82 25.96 -13.55
C ASP A 59 6.23 26.03 -12.90
N ASP A 60 6.61 24.93 -12.24
CA ASP A 60 7.84 24.71 -11.45
C ASP A 60 8.01 25.54 -10.17
N ALA A 61 7.13 26.51 -9.90
CA ALA A 61 7.12 27.25 -8.64
C ALA A 61 6.39 26.46 -7.55
N VAL A 62 7.04 26.25 -6.39
CA VAL A 62 6.40 25.62 -5.22
C VAL A 62 5.35 26.58 -4.66
N ILE A 63 4.09 26.15 -4.68
CA ILE A 63 2.95 26.92 -4.15
C ILE A 63 2.41 26.36 -2.83
N PHE A 64 2.77 25.12 -2.48
CA PHE A 64 2.40 24.50 -1.22
C PHE A 64 3.39 23.40 -0.83
N THR A 65 3.73 23.36 0.45
CA THR A 65 4.45 22.26 1.09
C THR A 65 3.83 22.04 2.46
N GLY A 66 3.54 20.80 2.83
CA GLY A 66 2.97 20.49 4.14
C GLY A 66 2.38 19.10 4.21
N LYS A 67 1.40 18.90 5.09
CA LYS A 67 0.62 17.65 5.17
C LYS A 67 -0.66 17.75 4.37
N ILE A 68 -1.19 16.60 3.97
CA ILE A 68 -2.53 16.52 3.37
C ILE A 68 -3.55 16.98 4.44
N PRO A 69 -4.40 17.98 4.14
CA PRO A 69 -5.47 18.37 5.05
C PRO A 69 -6.50 17.25 5.22
N ASN A 70 -6.92 16.96 6.45
CA ASN A 70 -7.92 15.91 6.73
C ASN A 70 -9.24 16.10 5.95
N ALA A 71 -9.65 17.34 5.68
CA ALA A 71 -10.86 17.64 4.92
C ALA A 71 -10.80 17.17 3.46
N HIS A 72 -9.60 16.86 2.94
CA HIS A 72 -9.40 16.38 1.58
C HIS A 72 -9.29 14.84 1.53
N ILE A 73 -9.33 14.16 2.68
CA ILE A 73 -9.24 12.69 2.77
C ILE A 73 -10.64 12.11 2.78
N VAL A 74 -10.91 11.19 1.86
CA VAL A 74 -12.19 10.47 1.77
C VAL A 74 -11.95 8.99 1.96
N ALA A 75 -12.56 8.40 2.98
CA ALA A 75 -12.48 6.97 3.23
C ALA A 75 -13.42 6.20 2.30
N GLN A 76 -12.90 5.20 1.60
CA GLN A 76 -13.69 4.22 0.86
C GLN A 76 -14.03 3.03 1.75
N LYS A 77 -15.02 2.24 1.33
CA LYS A 77 -15.42 1.02 2.04
C LYS A 77 -14.26 0.02 2.06
N SER A 78 -13.97 -0.56 3.22
CA SER A 78 -12.95 -1.62 3.34
C SER A 78 -13.24 -2.78 2.40
N THR A 79 -12.18 -3.34 1.83
CA THR A 79 -12.24 -4.47 0.90
C THR A 79 -11.39 -5.61 1.48
N SER A 80 -11.98 -6.78 1.60
CA SER A 80 -11.26 -7.98 2.03
C SER A 80 -11.63 -9.13 1.10
N PRO A 81 -10.66 -9.91 0.61
CA PRO A 81 -10.95 -11.13 -0.13
C PRO A 81 -11.68 -12.11 0.78
N VAL A 82 -12.43 -13.01 0.15
CA VAL A 82 -13.06 -14.14 0.84
C VAL A 82 -11.96 -15.17 1.16
N LEU A 83 -11.67 -15.36 2.44
CA LEU A 83 -10.68 -16.31 2.92
C LEU A 83 -11.36 -17.60 3.41
N VAL A 84 -10.72 -18.73 3.14
CA VAL A 84 -11.18 -20.07 3.50
C VAL A 84 -10.64 -20.43 4.87
N ASN A 85 -11.53 -20.78 5.79
CA ASN A 85 -11.14 -21.18 7.14
C ASN A 85 -10.18 -22.39 7.10
N LYS A 86 -9.13 -22.34 7.92
CA LYS A 86 -8.01 -23.29 8.02
C LYS A 86 -7.09 -23.38 6.80
N ALA A 87 -7.32 -22.60 5.73
CA ALA A 87 -6.40 -22.54 4.60
C ALA A 87 -5.11 -21.77 4.96
N LEU A 88 -4.05 -22.04 4.20
CA LEU A 88 -2.77 -21.38 4.33
C LEU A 88 -2.66 -20.22 3.35
N TYR A 89 -2.10 -19.12 3.84
CA TYR A 89 -1.90 -17.91 3.08
C TYR A 89 -0.50 -17.39 3.31
N LEU A 90 0.19 -17.03 2.23
CA LEU A 90 1.41 -16.26 2.34
C LEU A 90 1.04 -14.78 2.46
N ARG A 91 1.54 -14.13 3.50
CA ARG A 91 1.42 -12.67 3.66
C ARG A 91 2.81 -12.07 3.63
N THR A 92 3.06 -11.22 2.64
CA THR A 92 4.26 -10.40 2.55
C THR A 92 3.90 -8.93 2.70
N GLU A 93 4.75 -8.20 3.42
CA GLU A 93 4.62 -6.76 3.62
C GLU A 93 6.02 -6.14 3.51
N CYS A 94 6.27 -5.35 2.48
CA CYS A 94 7.53 -4.61 2.32
C CYS A 94 7.23 -3.13 2.51
N ALA A 95 7.76 -2.55 3.59
CA ALA A 95 7.62 -1.13 3.90
C ALA A 95 8.82 -0.36 3.33
N GLU A 96 8.54 0.75 2.66
CA GLU A 96 9.55 1.59 2.03
C GLU A 96 9.27 3.07 2.29
N GLN A 97 10.32 3.86 2.47
CA GLN A 97 10.22 5.32 2.34
C GLN A 97 10.17 5.66 0.87
N ALA A 98 9.01 6.08 0.38
CA ALA A 98 8.72 6.21 -1.03
C ALA A 98 8.28 7.63 -1.40
N VAL A 99 8.59 7.99 -2.64
CA VAL A 99 8.14 9.21 -3.29
C VAL A 99 7.29 8.84 -4.49
N TYR A 100 6.09 9.39 -4.55
CA TYR A 100 5.19 9.30 -5.70
C TYR A 100 4.94 10.69 -6.26
N SER A 101 4.68 10.80 -7.55
CA SER A 101 4.32 12.06 -8.19
C SER A 101 3.19 11.91 -9.18
N CYS A 102 2.41 12.95 -9.37
CA CYS A 102 1.48 13.07 -10.50
C CYS A 102 1.62 14.46 -11.15
N GLU A 103 1.40 14.51 -12.46
CA GLU A 103 1.45 15.72 -13.25
C GLU A 103 0.18 15.87 -14.09
N PHE A 104 -0.36 17.09 -14.17
CA PHE A 104 -1.53 17.41 -14.99
C PHE A 104 -1.60 18.90 -15.35
N GLU A 105 -2.46 19.26 -16.29
CA GLU A 105 -2.67 20.66 -16.71
C GLU A 105 -4.08 21.13 -16.36
N THR A 106 -4.20 22.39 -15.95
CA THR A 106 -5.52 22.99 -15.65
C THR A 106 -5.52 24.51 -15.85
N ASP A 107 -6.70 25.08 -16.13
CA ASP A 107 -6.93 26.52 -16.17
C ASP A 107 -7.38 27.00 -14.79
N GLY A 108 -6.43 27.54 -14.03
CA GLY A 108 -6.66 27.98 -12.65
C GLY A 108 -6.64 26.79 -11.68
N PHE A 109 -5.49 26.60 -11.03
CA PHE A 109 -5.37 25.57 -10.00
C PHE A 109 -6.05 26.00 -8.71
N ASP A 110 -6.99 25.19 -8.24
CA ASP A 110 -7.65 25.35 -6.94
C ASP A 110 -7.40 24.10 -6.09
N LYS A 111 -6.55 24.26 -5.07
CA LYS A 111 -6.18 23.17 -4.15
C LYS A 111 -7.38 22.51 -3.47
N THR A 112 -8.50 23.20 -3.29
CA THR A 112 -9.69 22.66 -2.62
C THR A 112 -10.38 21.57 -3.43
N LYS A 113 -10.08 21.49 -4.72
CA LYS A 113 -10.57 20.45 -5.63
C LYS A 113 -9.74 19.17 -5.58
N LEU A 114 -8.63 19.14 -4.84
CA LEU A 114 -7.84 17.94 -4.62
C LEU A 114 -8.47 17.06 -3.55
N CYS A 115 -8.63 15.77 -3.87
CA CYS A 115 -9.17 14.76 -2.96
C CYS A 115 -8.28 13.51 -2.97
N PHE A 116 -8.12 12.90 -1.80
CA PHE A 116 -7.29 11.73 -1.54
C PHE A 116 -8.19 10.61 -1.01
N GLU A 117 -8.49 9.64 -1.87
CA GLU A 117 -9.33 8.50 -1.51
C GLU A 117 -8.48 7.40 -0.88
N THR A 118 -8.96 6.85 0.23
CA THR A 118 -8.24 5.82 0.99
C THR A 118 -8.98 4.49 1.00
N GLN A 119 -8.24 3.40 1.06
CA GLN A 119 -8.75 2.03 1.12
C GLN A 119 -8.15 1.30 2.32
N ASP A 120 -8.98 0.61 3.11
CA ASP A 120 -8.55 -0.31 4.18
C ASP A 120 -8.77 -1.76 3.74
N TYR A 121 -7.88 -2.66 4.17
CA TYR A 121 -7.92 -4.10 3.96
C TYR A 121 -8.35 -4.85 5.23
N ASP A 122 -9.23 -4.26 6.04
CA ASP A 122 -9.81 -4.82 7.27
C ASP A 122 -8.74 -5.37 8.23
N MET A 123 -7.63 -4.62 8.37
CA MET A 123 -6.48 -4.98 9.21
C MET A 123 -5.83 -6.35 8.89
N LEU A 124 -6.00 -6.88 7.67
CA LEU A 124 -5.31 -8.11 7.22
C LEU A 124 -3.78 -7.98 7.30
N PHE A 125 -3.27 -6.76 7.14
CA PHE A 125 -1.85 -6.42 7.12
C PHE A 125 -1.47 -5.61 8.38
N LYS A 126 -0.22 -5.76 8.83
CA LYS A 126 0.30 -5.09 10.02
C LYS A 126 0.83 -3.69 9.75
N VAL A 127 1.45 -3.49 8.59
CA VAL A 127 2.20 -2.27 8.24
C VAL A 127 1.26 -1.09 7.99
N GLY A 128 -0.02 -1.31 7.67
CA GLY A 128 -0.93 -0.21 7.34
C GLY A 128 -2.40 -0.52 7.53
N LYS A 129 -3.18 0.51 7.87
CA LYS A 129 -4.64 0.46 7.93
C LYS A 129 -5.30 1.17 6.76
N SER A 130 -4.77 2.31 6.32
CA SER A 130 -5.41 3.11 5.28
C SER A 130 -4.42 3.48 4.20
N PHE A 131 -4.62 2.93 3.01
CA PHE A 131 -3.76 3.12 1.87
C PHE A 131 -4.33 4.20 0.98
N LEU A 132 -3.48 5.07 0.43
CA LEU A 132 -3.87 6.02 -0.60
C LEU A 132 -4.17 5.24 -1.89
N ALA A 133 -5.45 5.07 -2.18
CA ALA A 133 -5.93 4.33 -3.33
C ALA A 133 -5.97 5.21 -4.58
N LYS A 134 -6.34 6.48 -4.41
CA LYS A 134 -6.54 7.39 -5.54
C LYS A 134 -6.33 8.83 -5.15
N VAL A 135 -5.72 9.60 -6.05
CA VAL A 135 -5.73 11.06 -6.00
C VAL A 135 -6.65 11.56 -7.11
N THR A 136 -7.50 12.52 -6.80
CA THR A 136 -8.37 13.14 -7.78
C THR A 136 -8.27 14.66 -7.74
N TYR A 137 -8.48 15.29 -8.89
CA TYR A 137 -8.66 16.73 -9.01
C TYR A 137 -9.97 17.00 -9.74
N ASP A 138 -10.89 17.71 -9.09
CA ASP A 138 -12.21 18.01 -9.64
C ASP A 138 -12.95 16.74 -10.11
N GLY A 139 -12.83 15.67 -9.30
CA GLY A 139 -13.41 14.35 -9.57
C GLY A 139 -12.64 13.50 -10.61
N LYS A 140 -11.62 14.04 -11.28
CA LYS A 140 -10.83 13.29 -12.27
C LYS A 140 -9.66 12.56 -11.60
N PRO A 141 -9.46 11.26 -11.87
CA PRO A 141 -8.29 10.53 -11.39
C PRO A 141 -6.99 11.16 -11.87
N LEU A 142 -6.02 11.28 -10.97
CA LEU A 142 -4.64 11.61 -11.28
C LEU A 142 -3.79 10.34 -11.14
N PRO A 143 -3.01 9.95 -12.17
CA PRO A 143 -2.11 8.81 -12.06
C PRO A 143 -0.96 9.14 -11.13
N LEU A 144 -0.82 8.37 -10.05
CA LEU A 144 0.34 8.44 -9.16
C LEU A 144 1.44 7.53 -9.70
N GLU A 145 2.54 8.14 -10.13
CA GLU A 145 3.73 7.45 -10.61
C GLU A 145 4.73 7.30 -9.46
N TRP A 146 5.29 6.09 -9.33
CA TRP A 146 6.38 5.83 -8.41
C TRP A 146 7.67 6.52 -8.91
N VAL A 147 8.37 7.22 -8.03
CA VAL A 147 9.60 7.96 -8.36
C VAL A 147 10.83 7.28 -7.75
N SER A 148 10.77 6.96 -6.46
CA SER A 148 11.87 6.31 -5.75
C SER A 148 11.37 5.68 -4.46
N ALA A 149 12.12 4.70 -3.96
CA ALA A 149 11.88 4.11 -2.65
C ALA A 149 13.19 3.69 -1.96
N LYS A 150 13.16 3.63 -0.63
CA LYS A 150 14.21 3.05 0.20
C LYS A 150 13.59 2.07 1.19
N PRO A 151 14.06 0.81 1.25
CA PRO A 151 13.53 -0.17 2.19
C PRO A 151 13.65 0.30 3.64
N VAL A 152 12.59 0.12 4.43
CA VAL A 152 12.59 0.38 5.88
C VAL A 152 12.22 -0.84 6.73
N GLY A 153 11.59 -1.86 6.15
CA GLY A 153 11.35 -3.12 6.85
C GLY A 153 10.53 -4.08 6.02
N ASN A 154 10.73 -5.38 6.24
CA ASN A 154 10.04 -6.44 5.50
C ASN A 154 9.44 -7.46 6.47
N ILE A 155 8.28 -8.00 6.10
CA ILE A 155 7.60 -9.11 6.75
C ILE A 155 7.31 -10.14 5.67
N CYS A 156 7.63 -11.41 5.92
CA CYS A 156 7.21 -12.52 5.09
C CYS A 156 6.79 -13.65 6.03
N VAL A 157 5.49 -13.89 6.14
CA VAL A 157 4.93 -14.88 7.06
C VAL A 157 3.96 -15.81 6.35
N LEU A 158 4.08 -17.11 6.62
CA LEU A 158 3.04 -18.08 6.32
C LEU A 158 2.00 -18.02 7.43
N CYS A 159 0.75 -17.77 7.07
CA CYS A 159 -0.37 -17.65 7.97
C CYS A 159 -1.39 -18.78 7.73
N ARG A 160 -2.13 -19.13 8.77
CA ARG A 160 -3.36 -19.92 8.67
C ARG A 160 -4.54 -19.03 9.02
N PHE A 161 -5.57 -19.03 8.17
CA PHE A 161 -6.77 -18.24 8.43
C PHE A 161 -7.69 -18.98 9.41
N GLU A 162 -7.86 -18.47 10.62
CA GLU A 162 -8.71 -19.08 11.65
C GLU A 162 -9.47 -18.00 12.41
N ASN A 163 -10.76 -18.24 12.65
CA ASN A 163 -11.64 -17.35 13.42
C ASN A 163 -11.69 -15.91 12.91
N GLY A 164 -11.50 -15.69 11.61
CA GLY A 164 -11.49 -14.35 11.00
C GLY A 164 -10.12 -13.68 10.95
N TYR A 165 -9.04 -14.35 11.38
CA TYR A 165 -7.70 -13.75 11.46
C TYR A 165 -6.65 -14.57 10.72
N LEU A 166 -5.66 -13.88 10.14
CA LEU A 166 -4.43 -14.48 9.62
C LEU A 166 -3.44 -14.72 10.77
N ASN A 167 -3.39 -15.96 11.26
CA ASN A 167 -2.52 -16.36 12.35
C ASN A 167 -1.16 -16.83 11.81
N PRO A 168 -0.03 -16.16 12.13
CA PRO A 168 1.28 -16.57 11.65
C PRO A 168 1.69 -17.94 12.20
N LEU A 169 2.11 -18.84 11.32
CA LEU A 169 2.69 -20.14 11.64
C LEU A 169 4.22 -20.14 11.49
N TYR A 170 4.71 -19.45 10.46
CA TYR A 170 6.12 -19.38 10.14
C TYR A 170 6.52 -17.98 9.69
N ASP A 171 7.63 -17.49 10.21
CA ASP A 171 8.27 -16.24 9.78
C ASP A 171 9.49 -16.58 8.93
N ALA A 172 9.39 -16.33 7.62
CA ALA A 172 10.42 -16.66 6.65
C ALA A 172 11.62 -15.70 6.73
N ILE A 173 11.43 -14.47 7.24
CA ILE A 173 12.52 -13.50 7.41
C ILE A 173 13.39 -13.90 8.60
N ASN A 174 12.76 -14.21 9.74
CA ASN A 174 13.46 -14.58 10.95
C ASN A 174 13.76 -16.08 11.06
N LYS A 175 13.20 -16.90 10.15
CA LYS A 175 13.26 -18.37 10.16
C LYS A 175 12.74 -18.99 11.47
N ILE A 176 11.67 -18.40 12.03
CA ILE A 176 11.06 -18.88 13.28
C ILE A 176 9.74 -19.59 12.98
N ALA A 177 9.65 -20.86 13.35
CA ALA A 177 8.40 -21.62 13.35
C ALA A 177 7.78 -21.60 14.76
N ARG A 178 6.48 -21.29 14.88
CA ARG A 178 5.74 -21.55 16.11
C ARG A 178 5.28 -23.01 16.08
N GLN A 179 5.84 -23.82 16.98
CA GLN A 179 5.40 -25.19 17.23
C GLN A 179 3.99 -25.22 17.85
#